data_AF-A0A7S0RRQ5-F1
#
_entry.id   AF-A0A7S0RRQ5-F1
#
_cell.length_a   1.000
_cell.length_b   1.000
_cell.length_c   1.000
_cell.angle_alpha   90.00
_cell.angle_beta   90.00
_cell.angle_gamma   90.00
#
_symmetry.space_group_name_H-M   'P 1'
#
loop_
_entity.id
_entity.type
_entity.pdbx_description
1 polymer ?
#
loop_
_entity_poly.entity_id
_entity_poly.type
_entity_poly.pdbx_seq_one_letter_code
_entity_poly.pdbx_strand_id
1 'polypeptide(L)'
;SVMGSLGMSPASPALALPSPPAGLSIILDGRIVGSVPASLAPGMVARLRYIKAALLAVRDSRPEGASMIKGLSEEEKLVPHHAEVVHVPFEHGGVYPGIFIFTQSARMVRPVKQL
;
A
#
# COMPACT_ATOMS: atom_id res chain seq x y z
N SER A 1 -6.07 9.27 7.40
CA SER A 1 -6.06 7.90 6.83
C SER A 1 -4.62 7.43 6.75
N VAL A 2 -4.37 6.11 6.79
CA VAL A 2 -3.00 5.53 6.74
C VAL A 2 -2.21 6.02 5.52
N MET A 3 -2.82 6.06 4.34
CA MET A 3 -2.12 6.55 3.14
C MET A 3 -1.83 8.06 3.20
N GLY A 4 -2.70 8.85 3.82
CA GLY A 4 -2.50 10.29 3.99
C GLY A 4 -1.28 10.62 4.85
N SER A 5 -1.05 9.88 5.95
CA SER A 5 0.16 10.06 6.77
C SER A 5 1.45 9.62 6.06
N LEU A 6 1.34 8.81 5.00
CA LEU A 6 2.47 8.36 4.18
C LEU A 6 2.74 9.27 2.97
N GLY A 7 2.12 10.45 2.91
CA GLY A 7 2.37 11.45 1.85
C GLY A 7 1.43 11.35 0.64
N MET A 8 0.31 10.62 0.75
CA MET A 8 -0.73 10.65 -0.28
C MET A 8 -1.51 11.97 -0.25
N SER A 9 -1.65 12.61 -1.41
CA SER A 9 -2.66 13.63 -1.68
C SER A 9 -3.97 12.96 -2.10
N PRO A 10 -5.10 13.15 -1.38
CA PRO A 10 -6.38 12.52 -1.72
C PRO A 10 -6.91 12.95 -3.09
N ALA A 11 -7.59 12.03 -3.78
CA ALA A 11 -8.28 12.35 -5.02
C ALA A 11 -9.40 13.38 -4.76
N SER A 12 -9.47 14.40 -5.62
CA SER A 12 -10.51 15.43 -5.64
C SER A 12 -10.94 15.64 -7.10
N PRO A 13 -12.20 16.00 -7.39
CA PRO A 13 -12.65 16.31 -8.75
C PRO A 13 -11.80 17.38 -9.45
N ALA A 14 -11.20 18.28 -8.68
CA ALA A 14 -10.32 19.34 -9.18
C ALA A 14 -8.84 18.94 -9.26
N LEU A 15 -8.47 17.77 -8.72
CA LEU A 15 -7.07 17.32 -8.69
C LEU A 15 -6.72 16.68 -10.04
N ALA A 16 -5.86 17.36 -10.80
CA ALA A 16 -5.17 16.74 -11.91
C ALA A 16 -4.18 15.69 -11.37
N LEU A 17 -4.23 14.47 -11.90
CA LEU A 17 -3.23 13.46 -11.55
C LEU A 17 -1.86 13.92 -12.04
N PRO A 18 -0.82 13.81 -11.19
CA PRO A 18 0.53 14.17 -11.61
C PRO A 18 0.97 13.26 -12.76
N SER A 19 1.59 13.84 -13.78
CA SER A 19 2.22 13.07 -14.85
C SER A 19 3.43 12.32 -14.29
N PRO A 20 3.58 11.01 -14.53
CA PRO A 20 4.83 10.33 -14.26
C PRO A 20 6.00 11.02 -14.99
N PRO A 21 7.20 11.13 -14.38
CA PRO A 21 7.62 10.53 -13.11
C PRO A 21 7.32 11.36 -11.85
N ALA A 22 6.69 12.53 -11.94
CA ALA A 22 6.56 13.46 -10.81
C ALA A 22 5.76 12.86 -9.64
N GLY A 23 4.75 12.06 -9.95
CA GLY A 23 3.95 11.35 -8.96
C GLY A 23 3.32 10.09 -9.54
N LEU A 24 2.84 9.24 -8.64
CA LEU A 24 2.19 7.98 -8.96
C LEU A 24 0.74 8.02 -8.45
N SER A 25 -0.19 7.55 -9.27
CA SER A 25 -1.56 7.31 -8.84
C SER A 25 -1.64 6.15 -7.87
N ILE A 26 -2.49 6.28 -6.86
CA ILE A 26 -2.86 5.21 -5.94
C ILE A 26 -4.26 4.73 -6.29
N ILE A 27 -4.38 3.45 -6.57
CA ILE A 27 -5.61 2.80 -7.01
C ILE A 27 -5.99 1.74 -5.97
N LEU A 28 -7.18 1.86 -5.39
CA LEU A 28 -7.76 0.88 -4.49
C LEU A 28 -8.93 0.19 -5.18
N ASP A 29 -8.81 -1.11 -5.43
CA ASP A 29 -9.86 -1.94 -6.04
C ASP A 29 -10.43 -1.35 -7.35
N GLY A 30 -9.54 -0.81 -8.20
CA GLY A 30 -9.90 -0.20 -9.48
C GLY A 30 -10.32 1.27 -9.41
N ARG A 31 -10.42 1.86 -8.21
CA ARG A 31 -10.75 3.28 -8.03
C ARG A 31 -9.52 4.09 -7.65
N ILE A 32 -9.31 5.22 -8.32
CA ILE A 32 -8.28 6.19 -7.94
C ILE A 32 -8.65 6.84 -6.61
N VAL A 33 -7.78 6.71 -5.60
CA VAL A 33 -7.97 7.27 -4.25
C VAL A 33 -7.09 8.48 -3.98
N GLY A 34 -6.03 8.67 -4.78
CA GLY A 34 -5.13 9.80 -4.65
C GLY A 34 -3.85 9.62 -5.45
N SER A 35 -2.87 10.46 -5.16
CA SER A 35 -1.53 10.40 -5.74
C SER A 35 -0.47 10.58 -4.67
N VAL A 36 0.73 10.06 -4.91
CA VAL A 36 1.90 10.24 -4.04
C VAL A 36 3.09 10.66 -4.89
N PRO A 37 3.99 11.53 -4.41
CA PRO A 37 5.26 11.79 -5.07
C PRO A 37 6.04 10.48 -5.29
N ALA A 38 6.65 10.31 -6.47
CA ALA A 38 7.34 9.06 -6.79
C ALA A 38 8.50 8.75 -5.81
N SER A 39 9.10 9.78 -5.21
CA SER A 39 10.13 9.65 -4.18
C SER A 39 9.64 9.00 -2.88
N LEU A 40 8.38 9.17 -2.52
CA LEU A 40 7.78 8.62 -1.30
C LEU A 40 7.14 7.24 -1.51
N ALA A 41 6.89 6.86 -2.76
CA ALA A 41 6.21 5.61 -3.11
C ALA A 41 6.88 4.35 -2.53
N PRO A 42 8.23 4.17 -2.61
CA PRO A 42 8.88 2.99 -2.03
C PRO A 42 8.68 2.89 -0.51
N GLY A 43 8.78 4.01 0.21
CA GLY A 43 8.59 4.08 1.66
C GLY A 43 7.16 3.77 2.07
N MET A 44 6.17 4.34 1.36
CA MET A 44 4.76 4.03 1.56
C MET A 44 4.47 2.54 1.37
N VAL A 45 4.98 1.95 0.27
CA VAL A 45 4.77 0.53 -0.06
C VAL A 45 5.44 -0.37 0.97
N ALA A 46 6.65 -0.03 1.43
CA ALA A 46 7.34 -0.77 2.48
C ALA A 46 6.54 -0.74 3.80
N ARG A 47 6.02 0.43 4.20
CA ARG A 47 5.19 0.55 5.40
C ARG A 47 3.90 -0.25 5.30
N LEU A 48 3.17 -0.18 4.17
CA LEU A 48 1.96 -0.98 3.95
C LEU A 48 2.24 -2.49 4.01
N ARG A 49 3.35 -2.94 3.42
CA ARG A 49 3.78 -4.35 3.47
C ARG A 49 4.18 -4.78 4.88
N TYR A 50 4.81 -3.89 5.65
CA TYR A 50 5.14 -4.14 7.06
C TYR A 50 3.87 -4.28 7.91
N ILE A 51 2.92 -3.35 7.79
CA ILE A 51 1.63 -3.40 8.50
C ILE A 51 0.91 -4.72 8.19
N LYS A 52 0.78 -5.06 6.89
CA LYS A 52 0.18 -6.32 6.46
C LYS A 52 0.85 -7.54 7.10
N ALA A 53 2.18 -7.60 7.08
CA ALA A 53 2.94 -8.72 7.62
C ALA A 53 2.78 -8.85 9.14
N ALA A 54 2.82 -7.73 9.87
CA ALA A 54 2.61 -7.69 11.32
C ALA A 54 1.21 -8.22 11.71
N LEU A 55 0.17 -7.76 11.01
CA LEU A 55 -1.21 -8.20 11.25
C LEU A 55 -1.41 -9.67 10.88
N LEU A 56 -0.78 -10.15 9.81
CA LEU A 56 -0.79 -11.57 9.43
C LEU A 56 -0.11 -12.45 10.47
N ALA A 57 1.04 -12.02 11.01
CA ALA A 57 1.76 -12.76 12.05
C ALA A 57 0.92 -12.94 13.31
N VAL A 58 0.14 -11.92 13.70
CA VAL A 58 -0.77 -12.02 14.84
C VAL A 58 -1.97 -12.92 14.55
N ARG A 59 -2.55 -12.83 13.35
CA ARG A 59 -3.63 -13.73 12.93
C ARG A 59 -3.19 -15.20 12.97
N ASP A 60 -1.96 -15.47 12.56
CA ASP A 60 -1.37 -16.81 12.54
C ASP A 60 -0.75 -17.22 13.90
N SER A 61 -1.04 -16.48 14.99
CA SER A 61 -0.56 -16.73 16.35
C SER A 61 0.97 -16.88 16.48
N ARG A 62 1.73 -16.18 15.65
CA ARG A 62 3.20 -16.21 15.70
C ARG A 62 3.73 -15.28 16.79
N PRO A 63 4.73 -15.71 17.57
CA PRO A 63 5.27 -14.92 18.69
C PRO A 63 5.88 -13.59 18.23
N GLU A 64 6.44 -13.53 17.03
CA GLU A 64 6.99 -12.31 16.42
C GLU A 64 5.93 -11.23 16.11
N GLY A 65 4.65 -11.58 15.97
CA GLY A 65 3.60 -10.62 15.62
C GLY A 65 3.27 -9.64 16.75
N ALA A 66 3.35 -10.09 18.01
CA ALA A 66 2.99 -9.28 19.17
C ALA A 66 3.95 -8.09 19.39
N SER A 67 5.24 -8.24 19.04
CA SER A 67 6.20 -7.14 19.10
C SER A 67 5.99 -6.15 17.95
N MET A 68 5.62 -6.63 16.76
CA MET A 68 5.39 -5.78 15.58
C MET A 68 4.13 -4.91 15.73
N ILE A 69 3.04 -5.43 16.30
CA ILE A 69 1.79 -4.67 16.51
C ILE A 69 1.97 -3.49 17.48
N LYS A 70 2.90 -3.58 18.45
CA LYS A 70 3.16 -2.47 19.38
C LYS A 70 3.62 -1.19 18.68
N GLY A 71 4.21 -1.30 17.48
CA GLY A 71 4.67 -0.17 16.67
C GLY A 71 3.65 0.35 15.66
N LEU A 72 2.41 -0.17 15.67
CA LEU A 72 1.35 0.23 14.75
C LEU A 72 0.40 1.23 15.40
N SER A 73 -0.02 2.25 14.64
CA SER A 73 -1.11 3.14 15.05
C SER A 73 -2.46 2.43 15.03
N GLU A 74 -3.47 3.02 15.68
CA GLU A 74 -4.83 2.45 15.69
C GLU A 74 -5.43 2.37 14.26
N GLU A 75 -5.13 3.34 13.40
CA GLU A 75 -5.59 3.34 12.01
C GLU A 75 -4.89 2.25 11.18
N GLU A 76 -3.62 1.96 11.46
CA GLU A 76 -2.86 0.93 10.76
C GLU A 76 -3.38 -0.47 11.08
N LYS A 77 -3.89 -0.69 12.30
CA LYS A 77 -4.53 -1.95 12.69
C LYS A 77 -5.81 -2.26 11.89
N LEU A 78 -6.41 -1.26 11.24
CA LEU A 78 -7.58 -1.43 10.38
C LEU A 78 -7.22 -1.92 8.96
N VAL A 79 -5.94 -1.94 8.58
CA VAL A 79 -5.52 -2.39 7.26
C VAL A 79 -5.75 -3.90 7.12
N PRO A 80 -6.46 -4.39 6.09
CA PRO A 80 -6.70 -5.81 5.94
C PRO A 80 -5.39 -6.61 5.71
N HIS A 81 -5.17 -7.66 6.51
CA HIS A 81 -3.97 -8.52 6.42
C HIS A 81 -3.86 -9.27 5.07
N HIS A 82 -4.97 -9.41 4.33
CA HIS A 82 -5.00 -10.03 3.01
C HIS A 82 -4.88 -9.02 1.86
N ALA A 83 -4.69 -7.72 2.14
CA ALA A 83 -4.53 -6.70 1.12
C ALA A 83 -3.28 -6.98 0.25
N GLU A 84 -3.41 -6.82 -1.06
CA GLU A 84 -2.28 -6.89 -1.99
C GLU A 84 -1.82 -5.48 -2.30
N VAL A 85 -0.49 -5.27 -2.31
CA VAL A 85 0.13 -3.96 -2.56
C VAL A 85 1.19 -4.12 -3.63
N VAL A 86 0.83 -3.68 -4.84
CA VAL A 86 1.67 -3.72 -6.02
C VAL A 86 2.21 -2.32 -6.27
N HIS A 87 3.52 -2.22 -6.48
CA HIS A 87 4.18 -0.98 -6.85
C HIS A 87 4.84 -1.19 -8.21
N VAL A 88 4.37 -0.44 -9.19
CA VAL A 88 4.97 -0.37 -10.52
C VAL A 88 5.70 0.96 -10.60
N PRO A 89 7.04 0.97 -10.54
CA PRO A 89 7.81 2.20 -10.69
C PRO A 89 7.67 2.76 -12.11
N PHE A 90 7.94 4.04 -12.28
CA PHE A 90 7.98 4.63 -13.62
C PHE A 90 9.22 4.14 -14.38
N GLU A 91 8.98 3.63 -15.58
CA GLU A 91 9.99 3.26 -16.56
C GLU A 91 9.57 3.77 -17.94
N HIS A 92 10.51 4.35 -18.70
CA HIS A 92 10.21 4.86 -20.05
C HIS A 92 9.84 3.70 -20.98
N GLY A 93 8.64 3.75 -21.57
CA GLY A 93 8.11 2.68 -22.43
C GLY A 93 7.65 1.42 -21.67
N GLY A 94 7.63 1.46 -20.34
CA GLY A 94 7.17 0.38 -19.49
C GLY A 94 5.65 0.33 -19.30
N VAL A 95 5.22 -0.53 -18.36
CA VAL A 95 3.83 -0.58 -17.91
C VAL A 95 3.47 0.74 -17.21
N TYR A 96 2.21 1.17 -17.33
CA TYR A 96 1.74 2.38 -16.67
C TYR A 96 2.00 2.30 -15.15
N PRO A 97 2.72 3.28 -14.57
CA PRO A 97 3.19 3.18 -13.20
C PRO A 97 2.13 3.56 -12.19
N GLY A 98 2.30 3.09 -10.95
CA GLY A 98 1.31 3.32 -9.90
C GLY A 98 1.48 2.44 -8.68
N ILE A 99 0.69 2.74 -7.66
CA ILE A 99 0.48 1.86 -6.51
C ILE A 99 -0.92 1.27 -6.63
N PHE A 100 -1.01 -0.04 -6.78
CA PHE A 100 -2.28 -0.76 -6.91
C PHE A 100 -2.52 -1.58 -5.65
N ILE A 101 -3.66 -1.36 -5.02
CA ILE A 101 -4.08 -2.01 -3.79
C ILE A 101 -5.35 -2.78 -4.06
N PHE A 102 -5.39 -4.05 -3.67
CA PHE A 102 -6.55 -4.91 -3.85
C PHE A 102 -6.99 -5.53 -2.51
N THR A 103 -8.28 -5.43 -2.20
CA THR A 103 -8.90 -5.98 -0.97
C THR A 103 -10.06 -6.94 -1.23
N GLN A 104 -10.63 -6.93 -2.43
CA GLN A 104 -11.73 -7.82 -2.91
C GLN A 104 -11.42 -9.34 -2.90
N SER A 105 -12.41 -10.18 -3.24
CA SER A 105 -12.25 -11.65 -3.31
C SER A 105 -11.76 -12.13 -4.68
N ALA A 106 -11.59 -13.46 -4.85
CA ALA A 106 -11.25 -14.13 -6.12
C ALA A 106 -9.87 -13.78 -6.72
N ARG A 107 -8.86 -13.55 -5.86
CA ARG A 107 -7.47 -13.35 -6.26
C ARG A 107 -6.62 -14.60 -6.06
N MET A 108 -5.62 -14.80 -6.91
CA MET A 108 -4.61 -15.83 -6.71
C MET A 108 -3.54 -15.32 -5.73
N VAL A 109 -3.39 -16.01 -4.60
CA VAL A 109 -2.42 -15.64 -3.55
C VAL A 109 -1.49 -16.80 -3.24
N ARG A 110 -0.25 -16.49 -2.87
CA ARG A 110 0.70 -17.47 -2.32
C ARG A 110 1.30 -16.96 -1.01
N PRO A 111 1.45 -17.81 0.01
CA PRO A 111 2.19 -17.46 1.22
C PRO A 111 3.68 -17.25 0.93
N VAL A 112 4.28 -16.22 1.53
CA VAL A 112 5.73 -15.95 1.51
C VAL A 112 6.21 -15.52 2.89
N LYS A 113 7.47 -15.79 3.21
CA LYS A 113 8.13 -15.23 4.39
C LYS A 113 8.59 -13.82 4.06
N GLN A 114 8.10 -12.83 4.81
CA GLN A 114 8.66 -11.48 4.80
C GLN A 114 9.99 -11.52 5.54
N LEU A 115 11.07 -11.04 4.90
CA LEU A 115 12.42 -10.98 5.47
C LEU A 115 12.70 -9.63 6.11
#